data_AF-A0A1M6HTV1-F1
#
_entry.id   AF-A0A1M6HTV1-F1
#
_cell.length_a   1.000
_cell.length_b   1.000
_cell.length_c   1.000
_cell.angle_alpha   90.00
_cell.angle_beta   90.00
_cell.angle_gamma   90.00
#
_symmetry.space_group_name_H-M   'P 1'
#
loop_
_entity.id
_entity.type
_entity.pdbx_description
1 polymer ?
#
loop_
_entity_poly.entity_id
_entity_poly.type
_entity_poly.pdbx_seq_one_letter_code
_entity_poly.pdbx_strand_id
1 'polypeptide(L)'
;MEWKIKNEFRNIGPFKVQKAECNFGKRNWIAWFTQEIPFPYGPYKFSGLPGMILEVNDERKDYIFTFVQNINIPKEFDTSNFLENYYHMIPIKIDYSKIKKIKIDYYLDPYKEVKSGQIKGYFQDDDGNTIENPNFNQLSKEIRKAILNNNNPIDLNMKINYPPIK
;
A
#
# COMPACT_ATOMS: atom_id res chain seq x y z
N MET A 1 14.22 11.83 -1.60
CA MET A 1 14.66 10.82 -2.58
C MET A 1 15.72 11.44 -3.45
N GLU A 2 16.72 10.67 -3.86
CA GLU A 2 17.79 11.15 -4.74
C GLU A 2 17.54 10.62 -6.16
N TRP A 3 16.90 11.44 -6.99
CA TRP A 3 16.60 11.09 -8.37
C TRP A 3 17.79 11.33 -9.28
N LYS A 4 18.09 10.36 -10.15
CA LYS A 4 19.03 10.47 -11.25
C LYS A 4 18.25 10.67 -12.55
N ILE A 5 18.17 11.91 -13.00
CA ILE A 5 17.52 12.26 -14.26
C ILE A 5 18.35 11.73 -15.43
N LYS A 6 17.70 11.14 -16.42
CA LYS A 6 18.34 10.56 -17.62
C LYS A 6 17.98 11.36 -18.86
N ASN A 7 18.86 11.30 -19.86
CA ASN A 7 18.62 11.88 -21.18
C ASN A 7 17.79 10.94 -22.05
N GLU A 8 16.69 10.43 -21.51
CA GLU A 8 15.74 9.52 -22.17
C GLU A 8 14.35 10.15 -22.12
N PHE A 9 13.68 10.23 -23.27
CA PHE A 9 12.38 10.87 -23.41
C PHE A 9 11.42 9.97 -24.16
N ARG A 10 10.12 10.09 -23.85
CA ARG A 10 9.03 9.50 -24.62
C ARG A 10 7.76 10.33 -24.44
N ASN A 11 6.67 9.90 -25.06
CA ASN A 11 5.36 10.52 -24.87
C ASN A 11 4.46 9.63 -24.00
N ILE A 12 3.70 10.25 -23.10
CA ILE A 12 2.58 9.63 -22.38
C ILE A 12 1.36 10.49 -22.66
N GLY A 13 0.48 10.00 -23.54
CA GLY A 13 -0.61 10.81 -24.09
C GLY A 13 -0.06 12.06 -24.79
N PRO A 14 -0.52 13.28 -24.42
CA PRO A 14 -0.03 14.52 -25.02
C PRO A 14 1.29 15.02 -24.43
N PHE A 15 1.77 14.44 -23.32
CA PHE A 15 2.91 14.97 -22.58
C PHE A 15 4.22 14.33 -23.03
N LYS A 16 5.23 15.17 -23.29
CA LYS A 16 6.61 14.73 -23.38
C LYS A 16 7.13 14.51 -21.96
N VAL A 17 7.60 13.30 -21.69
CA VAL A 17 8.13 12.89 -20.40
C VAL A 17 9.60 12.55 -20.47
N GLN A 18 10.30 12.79 -19.38
CA GLN A 18 11.70 12.46 -19.17
C GLN A 18 11.84 11.37 -18.11
N LYS A 19 12.80 10.46 -18.31
CA LYS A 19 13.07 9.38 -17.36
C LYS A 19 13.90 9.88 -16.17
N ALA A 20 13.61 9.34 -15.00
CA ALA A 20 14.45 9.42 -13.81
C ALA A 20 14.47 8.09 -13.07
N GLU A 21 15.57 7.82 -12.37
CA GLU A 21 15.76 6.59 -11.60
C GLU A 21 16.14 6.92 -10.16
N CYS A 22 15.65 6.16 -9.18
CA CYS A 22 16.18 6.23 -7.81
C CYS A 22 16.13 4.87 -7.12
N ASN A 23 16.95 4.72 -6.08
CA ASN A 23 16.78 3.65 -5.11
C ASN A 23 16.02 4.19 -3.89
N PHE A 24 14.88 3.59 -3.59
CA PHE A 24 14.06 3.98 -2.45
C PHE A 24 13.36 2.75 -1.86
N GLY A 25 13.38 2.63 -0.53
CA GLY A 25 12.74 1.51 0.16
C GLY A 25 13.30 0.13 -0.20
N LYS A 26 14.59 0.04 -0.59
CA LYS A 26 15.23 -1.17 -1.17
C LYS A 26 14.62 -1.65 -2.50
N ARG A 27 13.92 -0.77 -3.22
CA ARG A 27 13.53 -0.98 -4.63
C ARG A 27 14.23 0.04 -5.52
N ASN A 28 14.52 -0.38 -6.74
CA ASN A 28 14.89 0.53 -7.82
C ASN A 28 13.62 0.95 -8.54
N TRP A 29 13.44 2.26 -8.67
CA TRP A 29 12.27 2.88 -9.29
C TRP A 29 12.66 3.58 -10.57
N ILE A 30 11.82 3.43 -11.59
CA ILE A 30 11.89 4.16 -12.84
C ILE A 30 10.65 5.05 -12.87
N ALA A 31 10.86 6.36 -13.00
CA ALA A 31 9.81 7.36 -13.10
C ALA A 31 9.90 8.08 -14.46
N TRP A 32 8.74 8.46 -14.98
CA TRP A 32 8.60 9.32 -16.15
C TRP A 32 7.83 10.56 -15.74
N PHE A 33 8.48 11.72 -15.83
CA PHE A 33 7.93 13.00 -15.37
C PHE A 33 7.87 14.04 -16.50
N THR A 34 6.98 15.01 -16.41
CA THR A 34 6.87 16.11 -17.37
C THR A 34 6.98 17.48 -16.70
N GLN A 35 7.73 18.39 -17.31
CA GLN A 35 7.81 19.80 -16.90
C GLN A 35 6.61 20.63 -17.37
N GLU A 36 5.82 20.10 -18.31
CA GLU A 36 4.60 20.76 -18.82
C GLU A 36 3.54 20.92 -17.74
N ILE A 37 3.58 20.04 -16.73
CA ILE A 37 2.83 20.17 -15.48
C ILE A 37 3.85 20.46 -14.37
N PRO A 38 4.11 21.73 -14.03
CA PRO A 38 5.22 22.15 -13.17
C PRO A 38 4.95 21.92 -11.67
N PHE A 39 4.28 20.81 -11.34
CA PHE A 39 4.03 20.38 -9.97
C PHE A 39 4.96 19.21 -9.63
N PRO A 40 5.89 19.33 -8.67
CA PRO A 40 6.92 18.32 -8.37
C PRO A 40 6.37 17.14 -7.54
N TYR A 41 5.17 16.66 -7.90
CA TYR A 41 4.42 15.62 -7.19
C TYR A 41 4.32 14.34 -8.02
N GLY A 42 3.98 13.26 -7.31
CA GLY A 42 3.74 11.94 -7.85
C GLY A 42 2.98 11.10 -6.83
N PRO A 43 2.65 9.84 -7.19
CA PRO A 43 1.90 8.96 -6.32
C PRO A 43 2.72 8.56 -5.07
N TYR A 44 2.01 8.11 -4.04
CA TYR A 44 2.62 7.60 -2.81
C TYR A 44 3.51 8.64 -2.11
N LYS A 45 4.83 8.42 -2.07
CA LYS A 45 5.83 9.34 -1.50
C LYS A 45 6.66 10.01 -2.61
N PHE A 46 6.49 9.59 -3.88
CA PHE A 46 7.33 10.01 -5.00
C PHE A 46 7.12 11.49 -5.31
N SER A 47 8.18 12.27 -5.17
CA SER A 47 8.18 13.72 -5.37
C SER A 47 9.61 14.22 -5.60
N GLY A 48 9.76 15.50 -5.92
CA GLY A 48 11.06 16.18 -6.02
C GLY A 48 11.73 16.13 -7.39
N LEU A 49 11.04 15.63 -8.42
CA LEU A 49 11.44 15.83 -9.82
C LEU A 49 10.94 17.21 -10.31
N PRO A 50 11.60 17.84 -11.28
CA PRO A 50 11.13 19.10 -11.85
C PRO A 50 9.90 18.83 -12.74
N GLY A 51 8.72 18.77 -12.13
CA GLY A 51 7.44 18.50 -12.78
C GLY A 51 6.76 17.20 -12.32
N MET A 52 5.59 16.92 -12.88
CA MET A 52 4.71 15.86 -12.37
C MET A 52 5.12 14.49 -12.88
N ILE A 53 5.18 13.50 -11.98
CA ILE A 53 5.39 12.10 -12.32
C ILE A 53 4.10 11.53 -12.93
N LEU A 54 4.16 11.16 -14.21
CA LEU A 54 3.02 10.56 -14.91
C LEU A 54 3.06 9.04 -14.91
N GLU A 55 4.23 8.44 -14.75
CA GLU A 55 4.36 6.99 -14.56
C GLU A 55 5.51 6.71 -13.60
N VAL A 56 5.33 5.75 -12.70
CA VAL A 56 6.44 5.23 -11.90
C VAL A 56 6.21 3.76 -11.61
N ASN A 57 7.24 2.95 -11.81
CA ASN A 57 7.21 1.52 -11.54
C ASN A 57 8.53 1.06 -10.93
N ASP A 58 8.48 -0.01 -10.15
CA ASP A 58 9.71 -0.68 -9.74
C ASP A 58 10.26 -1.50 -10.92
N GLU A 59 11.57 -1.80 -10.90
CA GLU A 59 12.23 -2.54 -11.99
C GLU A 59 11.56 -3.88 -12.32
N ARG A 60 10.98 -4.53 -11.31
CA ARG A 60 10.29 -5.82 -11.45
C ARG A 60 8.84 -5.70 -11.91
N LYS A 61 8.29 -4.48 -11.99
CA LYS A 61 6.88 -4.22 -12.27
C LYS A 61 5.92 -4.91 -11.29
N ASP A 62 6.37 -5.12 -10.05
CA ASP A 62 5.51 -5.54 -8.95
C ASP A 62 4.52 -4.40 -8.59
N TYR A 63 4.94 -3.14 -8.79
CA TYR A 63 4.15 -1.94 -8.58
C TYR A 63 4.26 -1.03 -9.80
N ILE A 64 3.11 -0.65 -10.35
CA ILE A 64 3.01 0.28 -11.47
C ILE A 64 1.97 1.34 -11.11
N PHE A 65 2.37 2.60 -11.18
CA PHE A 65 1.47 3.74 -11.08
C PHE A 65 1.45 4.47 -12.41
N THR A 66 0.26 4.68 -12.95
CA THR A 66 0.04 5.38 -14.22
C THR A 66 -0.92 6.53 -14.01
N PHE A 67 -0.58 7.68 -14.58
CA PHE A 67 -1.46 8.83 -14.67
C PHE A 67 -2.64 8.48 -15.59
N VAL A 68 -3.85 8.68 -15.08
CA VAL A 68 -5.08 8.41 -15.82
C VAL A 68 -5.67 9.70 -16.38
N GLN A 69 -5.88 10.70 -15.51
CA GLN A 69 -6.50 11.97 -15.89
C GLN A 69 -6.18 13.08 -14.90
N ASN A 70 -6.36 14.32 -15.34
CA ASN A 70 -6.39 15.51 -14.50
C ASN A 70 -7.74 16.20 -14.71
N ILE A 71 -8.49 16.41 -13.63
CA ILE A 71 -9.82 17.04 -13.67
C ILE A 71 -9.84 18.25 -12.74
N ASN A 72 -10.39 19.36 -13.25
CA ASN A 72 -10.72 20.50 -12.40
C ASN A 72 -12.05 20.21 -11.71
N ILE A 73 -12.02 20.15 -10.39
CA ILE A 73 -13.21 19.89 -9.59
C ILE A 73 -13.98 21.21 -9.45
N PRO A 74 -15.32 21.23 -9.67
CA PRO A 74 -16.10 22.46 -9.72
C PRO A 74 -16.37 23.10 -8.35
N LYS A 75 -16.07 22.41 -7.25
CA LYS A 75 -16.30 22.87 -5.88
C LYS A 75 -15.30 22.25 -4.93
N GLU A 76 -15.10 22.90 -3.80
CA GLU A 76 -14.35 22.34 -2.68
C GLU A 76 -15.15 21.21 -2.01
N PHE A 77 -14.44 20.19 -1.53
CA PHE A 77 -15.01 19.12 -0.72
C PHE A 77 -14.53 19.28 0.72
N ASP A 78 -15.45 19.15 1.66
CA ASP A 78 -15.10 19.07 3.08
C ASP A 78 -14.34 17.76 3.35
N THR A 79 -13.08 17.89 3.80
CA THR A 79 -12.17 16.78 4.11
C THR A 79 -11.91 16.62 5.61
N SER A 80 -12.58 17.40 6.46
CA SER A 80 -12.43 17.36 7.93
C SER A 80 -12.61 15.95 8.51
N ASN A 81 -13.51 15.14 7.94
CA ASN A 81 -13.77 13.78 8.37
C ASN A 81 -12.83 12.70 7.78
N PHE A 82 -11.83 13.06 6.97
CA PHE A 82 -10.94 12.07 6.35
C PHE A 82 -9.60 11.95 7.09
N LEU A 83 -8.97 13.08 7.41
CA LEU A 83 -7.64 13.09 8.03
C LEU A 83 -7.68 13.05 9.55
N GLU A 84 -8.76 13.55 10.16
CA GLU A 84 -8.81 13.78 11.61
C GLU A 84 -9.60 12.71 12.37
N ASN A 85 -10.55 12.04 11.70
CA ASN A 85 -11.48 11.11 12.33
C ASN A 85 -11.78 9.90 11.43
N TYR A 86 -11.18 8.73 11.70
CA TYR A 86 -11.64 7.49 11.07
C TYR A 86 -12.90 7.01 11.79
N TYR A 87 -14.09 7.29 11.25
CA TYR A 87 -15.38 6.96 11.89
C TYR A 87 -15.47 7.44 13.36
N HIS A 88 -15.12 8.71 13.61
CA HIS A 88 -15.08 9.31 14.96
C HIS A 88 -14.02 8.73 15.92
N MET A 89 -13.12 7.88 15.44
CA MET A 89 -12.00 7.39 16.23
C MET A 89 -10.78 8.29 16.07
N ILE A 90 -10.21 8.72 17.20
CA ILE A 90 -8.96 9.47 17.24
C ILE A 90 -7.81 8.52 16.90
N PRO A 91 -6.98 8.83 15.89
CA PRO A 91 -5.85 7.99 15.54
C PRO A 91 -4.82 7.95 16.66
N ILE A 92 -4.38 6.75 17.05
CA ILE A 92 -3.32 6.57 18.03
C ILE A 92 -1.98 6.58 17.29
N LYS A 93 -1.10 7.52 17.64
CA LYS A 93 0.27 7.53 17.13
C LYS A 93 1.01 6.29 17.64
N ILE A 94 1.48 5.46 16.72
CA ILE A 94 2.28 4.27 17.01
C ILE A 94 3.54 4.27 16.15
N ASP A 95 4.62 3.71 16.69
CA ASP A 95 5.83 3.47 15.92
C ASP A 95 5.70 2.21 15.05
N TYR A 96 6.61 2.08 14.09
CA TYR A 96 6.63 0.95 13.17
C TYR A 96 6.92 -0.39 13.86
N SER A 97 7.66 -0.41 14.98
CA SER A 97 7.94 -1.64 15.72
C SER A 97 6.66 -2.25 16.31
N LYS A 98 5.74 -1.40 16.78
CA LYS A 98 4.41 -1.80 17.25
C LYS A 98 3.55 -2.34 16.12
N ILE A 99 3.57 -1.71 14.93
CA ILE A 99 2.88 -2.24 13.74
C ILE A 99 3.41 -3.62 13.38
N LYS A 100 4.74 -3.81 13.38
CA LYS A 100 5.37 -5.10 13.09
C LYS A 100 4.93 -6.17 14.09
N LYS A 101 4.90 -5.83 15.39
CA LYS A 101 4.43 -6.74 16.44
C LYS A 101 2.97 -7.15 16.21
N ILE A 102 2.07 -6.20 15.97
CA ILE A 102 0.64 -6.49 15.73
C ILE A 102 0.47 -7.44 14.53
N LYS A 103 1.19 -7.19 13.43
CA LYS A 103 1.14 -8.06 12.24
C LYS A 103 1.67 -9.47 12.52
N ILE A 104 2.72 -9.61 13.32
CA ILE A 104 3.26 -10.92 13.72
C ILE A 104 2.29 -11.64 14.65
N ASP A 105 1.74 -10.95 15.66
CA ASP A 105 0.78 -11.54 16.60
C ASP A 105 -0.48 -12.02 15.86
N TYR A 106 -0.97 -11.24 14.89
CA TYR A 106 -2.07 -11.64 14.01
C TYR A 106 -1.72 -12.86 13.14
N TYR A 107 -0.51 -12.91 12.58
CA TYR A 107 -0.06 -14.08 11.81
C TYR A 107 0.02 -15.36 12.67
N LEU A 108 0.47 -15.22 13.92
CA LEU A 108 0.58 -16.32 14.87
C LEU A 108 -0.80 -16.83 15.31
N ASP A 109 -1.75 -15.93 15.59
CA ASP A 109 -3.11 -16.30 15.98
C ASP A 109 -4.17 -15.33 15.41
N PRO A 110 -4.61 -15.52 14.16
CA PRO A 110 -5.54 -14.60 13.47
C PRO A 110 -6.89 -14.44 14.18
N TYR A 111 -7.30 -15.46 14.94
CA TYR A 111 -8.61 -15.52 15.60
C TYR A 111 -8.50 -15.44 17.13
N LYS A 112 -7.38 -14.95 17.67
CA LYS A 112 -7.17 -14.83 19.12
C LYS A 112 -8.34 -14.16 19.83
N GLU A 113 -8.78 -13.01 19.31
CA GLU A 113 -9.81 -12.19 19.93
C GLU A 113 -11.18 -12.88 19.87
N VAL A 114 -11.53 -13.50 18.74
CA VAL A 114 -12.76 -14.29 18.57
C VAL A 114 -12.78 -15.50 19.50
N LYS A 115 -11.69 -16.28 19.53
CA LYS A 115 -11.56 -17.45 20.43
C LYS A 115 -11.60 -17.07 21.91
N SER A 116 -11.12 -15.88 22.26
CA SER A 116 -11.19 -15.35 23.63
C SER A 116 -12.53 -14.74 24.01
N GLY A 117 -13.46 -14.59 23.06
CA GLY A 117 -14.76 -13.94 23.27
C GLY A 117 -14.70 -12.41 23.34
N GLN A 118 -13.54 -11.80 23.08
CA GLN A 118 -13.37 -10.34 23.05
C GLN A 118 -14.14 -9.70 21.89
N ILE A 119 -14.28 -10.42 20.78
CA ILE A 119 -15.03 -9.98 19.60
C ILE A 119 -15.97 -11.10 19.14
N LYS A 120 -17.20 -10.74 18.75
CA LYS A 120 -18.13 -11.67 18.09
C LYS A 120 -17.70 -11.87 16.63
N GLY A 121 -17.35 -13.10 16.27
CA GLY A 121 -17.08 -13.47 14.88
C GLY A 121 -18.34 -13.98 14.18
N TYR A 122 -18.55 -13.55 12.94
CA TYR A 122 -19.57 -14.09 12.04
C TYR A 122 -18.86 -14.71 10.84
N PHE A 123 -19.17 -15.97 10.55
CA PHE A 123 -18.50 -16.74 9.51
C PHE A 123 -19.54 -17.23 8.51
N GLN A 124 -19.25 -17.05 7.23
CA GLN A 124 -20.10 -17.48 6.13
C GLN A 124 -19.29 -18.29 5.12
N ASP A 125 -19.95 -19.22 4.45
CA ASP A 125 -19.41 -19.89 3.26
C ASP A 125 -19.60 -19.04 1.99
N ASP A 126 -19.11 -19.53 0.85
CA ASP A 126 -19.19 -18.82 -0.44
C ASP A 126 -20.64 -18.63 -0.93
N ASP A 127 -21.57 -19.44 -0.44
CA ASP A 127 -23.01 -19.36 -0.75
C ASP A 127 -23.77 -18.43 0.23
N GLY A 128 -23.07 -17.88 1.24
CA GLY A 128 -23.62 -16.97 2.24
C GLY A 128 -24.28 -17.64 3.45
N ASN A 129 -24.19 -18.97 3.59
CA ASN A 129 -24.73 -19.67 4.75
C ASN A 129 -23.85 -19.45 5.98
N THR A 130 -24.46 -19.38 7.16
CA THR A 130 -23.73 -19.20 8.41
C THR A 130 -22.99 -20.47 8.82
N ILE A 131 -21.72 -20.33 9.18
CA ILE A 131 -20.88 -21.40 9.74
C ILE A 131 -20.91 -21.28 11.26
N GLU A 132 -21.68 -22.15 11.93
CA GLU A 132 -21.82 -22.13 13.39
C GLU A 132 -20.53 -22.54 14.12
N ASN A 133 -19.78 -23.51 13.56
CA ASN A 133 -18.57 -24.06 14.16
C ASN A 133 -17.37 -23.96 13.20
N PRO A 134 -16.76 -22.77 13.05
CA PRO A 134 -15.67 -22.56 12.12
C PRO A 134 -14.42 -23.36 12.51
N ASN A 135 -13.80 -24.03 11.53
CA ASN A 135 -12.51 -24.69 11.74
C ASN A 135 -11.37 -23.66 11.74
N PHE A 136 -11.12 -23.06 12.90
CA PHE A 136 -10.09 -22.03 13.06
C PHE A 136 -8.69 -22.48 12.67
N ASN A 137 -8.37 -23.78 12.77
CA ASN A 137 -7.07 -24.30 12.35
C ASN A 137 -6.90 -24.22 10.83
N GLN A 138 -7.93 -24.60 10.08
CA GLN A 138 -7.93 -24.49 8.62
C GLN A 138 -7.91 -23.02 8.18
N LEU A 139 -8.81 -22.21 8.72
CA LEU A 139 -8.90 -20.77 8.40
C LEU A 139 -7.58 -20.04 8.71
N SER A 140 -6.93 -20.36 9.82
CA SER A 140 -5.63 -19.78 10.17
C SER A 140 -4.54 -20.19 9.17
N LYS A 141 -4.55 -21.42 8.66
CA LYS A 141 -3.60 -21.86 7.62
C LYS A 141 -3.79 -21.07 6.33
N GLU A 142 -5.04 -20.85 5.91
CA GLU A 142 -5.38 -20.08 4.71
C GLU A 142 -4.95 -18.60 4.84
N ILE A 143 -5.27 -17.96 5.96
CA ILE A 143 -4.82 -16.58 6.26
C ILE A 143 -3.29 -16.48 6.23
N ARG A 144 -2.58 -17.40 6.89
CA ARG A 144 -1.11 -17.38 6.92
C ARG A 144 -0.52 -17.58 5.53
N LYS A 145 -1.08 -18.50 4.73
CA LYS A 145 -0.67 -18.69 3.33
C LYS A 145 -0.88 -17.41 2.52
N ALA A 146 -2.04 -16.76 2.67
CA ALA A 146 -2.32 -15.49 2.02
C ALA A 146 -1.35 -14.38 2.44
N ILE A 147 -1.04 -14.25 3.73
CA ILE A 147 -0.06 -13.30 4.25
C ILE A 147 1.32 -13.53 3.61
N LEU A 148 1.79 -14.78 3.58
CA LEU A 148 3.11 -15.13 3.03
C LEU A 148 3.17 -14.87 1.52
N ASN A 149 2.13 -15.28 0.78
CA ASN A 149 2.04 -15.10 -0.67
C ASN A 149 2.00 -13.62 -1.08
N ASN A 150 1.43 -12.75 -0.22
CA ASN A 150 1.29 -11.32 -0.49
C ASN A 150 2.31 -10.45 0.28
N ASN A 151 3.40 -11.04 0.79
CA ASN A 151 4.43 -10.32 1.56
C ASN A 151 5.46 -9.62 0.66
N ASN A 152 4.96 -8.74 -0.21
CA ASN A 152 5.77 -7.95 -1.14
C ASN A 152 5.50 -6.45 -0.98
N PRO A 153 5.78 -5.81 0.17
CA PRO A 153 5.44 -4.42 0.39
C PRO A 153 6.20 -3.46 -0.54
N ILE A 154 5.61 -2.28 -0.79
CA ILE A 154 6.23 -1.21 -1.60
C ILE A 154 7.60 -0.78 -1.02
N ASP A 155 7.65 -0.55 0.28
CA ASP A 155 8.89 -0.31 1.04
C ASP A 155 9.47 -1.67 1.49
N LEU A 156 10.32 -2.30 0.67
CA LEU A 156 10.93 -3.61 0.96
C LEU A 156 11.81 -3.62 2.21
N ASN A 157 12.39 -2.48 2.59
CA ASN A 157 13.06 -2.33 3.89
C ASN A 157 12.10 -2.48 5.09
N MET A 158 10.80 -2.34 4.88
CA MET A 158 9.73 -2.56 5.86
C MET A 158 9.06 -3.94 5.67
N LYS A 159 9.71 -4.89 4.98
CA LYS A 159 9.23 -6.26 4.89
C LYS A 159 9.30 -6.97 6.23
N ILE A 160 8.20 -7.63 6.61
CA ILE A 160 8.13 -8.42 7.85
C ILE A 160 8.53 -9.86 7.54
N ASN A 161 9.49 -10.37 8.31
CA ASN A 161 9.85 -11.78 8.30
C ASN A 161 8.99 -12.49 9.34
N TYR A 162 8.00 -13.24 8.87
CA TYR A 162 7.10 -14.01 9.72
C TYR A 162 7.78 -15.29 10.22
N PRO A 163 7.62 -15.64 11.51
CA PRO A 163 8.24 -16.84 12.07
C PRO A 163 7.57 -18.12 11.54
N PRO A 164 8.26 -19.28 11.56
CA PRO A 164 7.61 -20.55 11.26
C PRO A 164 6.55 -20.89 12.32
N ILE A 165 5.48 -21.56 11.90
CA ILE A 165 4.46 -22.11 12.81
C ILE A 165 5.00 -23.42 13.37
N LYS A 166 5.02 -23.55 14.70
CA LYS A 166 5.33 -24.80 15.41
C LYS A 166 4.11 -25.71 15.47
#